data_AF-A0A7K0FH36-F1
#
_entry.id   AF-A0A7K0FH36-F1
#
_cell.length_a   1.000
_cell.length_b   1.000
_cell.length_c   1.000
_cell.angle_alpha   90.00
_cell.angle_beta   90.00
_cell.angle_gamma   90.00
#
_symmetry.space_group_name_H-M   'P 1'
#
loop_
_entity.id
_entity.type
_entity.pdbx_description
1 polymer ?
#
loop_
_entity_poly.entity_id
_entity_poly.type
_entity_poly.pdbx_seq_one_letter_code
_entity_poly.pdbx_strand_id
1 'polypeptide(L)'
;MDGKLKKAASIFILISVGVFLSQCQQDENEAPDIKKREQNKAVTAAKKWFENSRLELEALAFTETIDWDNAIVTDGEKGRTIEVPLLLKPNTTTNVVTDAAYKTYMRLLFVQDAENVYKVYDIIYTTKGNAFDNNNPGQNFYHIYSRYSGYITIQDSKNKIIYSGEFVNGMVTALHNLSRESNETSRLFCRYWVYVGPTVTCSSWVWEPDYGSGYNWGPPGLSGSIPGIYFPSFKLDPCGAAKTTTGISGKAGFLKAKADIMQASADGKEHSITLGNGAGGALTQAPMNNGGTNGVAVNQNWPGAFAAMHNHPNNTPLSSGDIYAAVTLNTKNSNFTTSFILTGGETYAIVITNLTAAKAFVAAYPADISPVYPPEFPQVIFDQIQALKGKFGESNEGRTKGIATVLDQNNSGITLMKQDSSGKFNPVKIRETINTDGSKSYSLIPCN
;
A
#
# COMPACT_ATOMS: atom_id res chain seq x y z
N MET A 1 23.77 -56.20 35.52
CA MET A 1 22.50 -55.51 35.21
C MET A 1 21.76 -56.33 34.18
N ASP A 2 20.56 -56.75 34.57
CA ASP A 2 19.85 -57.90 34.06
C ASP A 2 19.04 -57.57 32.78
N GLY A 3 18.90 -58.56 31.89
CA GLY A 3 18.34 -58.42 30.53
C GLY A 3 16.88 -57.96 30.47
N LYS A 4 16.22 -57.83 31.63
CA LYS A 4 14.85 -57.29 31.76
C LYS A 4 14.80 -55.75 31.72
N LEU A 5 15.88 -55.04 32.06
CA LEU A 5 15.87 -53.56 32.03
C LEU A 5 15.98 -52.97 30.61
N LYS A 6 16.60 -53.69 29.65
CA LYS A 6 16.71 -53.22 28.27
C LYS A 6 15.38 -53.27 27.50
N LYS A 7 14.49 -54.22 27.81
CA LYS A 7 13.16 -54.29 27.19
C LYS A 7 12.19 -53.22 27.70
N ALA A 8 12.30 -52.81 28.97
CA ALA A 8 11.48 -51.74 29.52
C ALA A 8 11.87 -50.36 28.95
N ALA A 9 13.16 -50.10 28.74
CA ALA A 9 13.64 -48.85 28.15
C ALA A 9 13.24 -48.68 26.67
N SER A 10 13.25 -49.76 25.88
CA SER A 10 12.81 -49.69 24.47
C SER A 10 11.31 -49.50 24.28
N ILE A 11 10.47 -49.98 25.21
CA ILE A 11 9.01 -49.76 25.16
C ILE A 11 8.66 -48.33 25.58
N PHE A 12 9.38 -47.75 26.55
CA PHE A 12 9.17 -46.36 26.96
C PHE A 12 9.59 -45.34 25.89
N ILE A 13 10.64 -45.63 25.10
CA ILE A 13 11.08 -44.76 24.00
C ILE A 13 10.10 -44.82 22.81
N LEU A 14 9.45 -45.96 22.56
CA LEU A 14 8.43 -46.07 21.50
C LEU A 14 7.11 -45.37 21.84
N ILE A 15 6.73 -45.30 23.12
CA ILE A 15 5.50 -44.60 23.56
C ILE A 15 5.72 -43.09 23.66
N SER A 16 6.93 -42.64 24.00
CA SER A 16 7.24 -41.19 24.06
C SER A 16 7.45 -40.55 22.68
N VAL A 17 7.91 -41.30 21.67
CA VAL A 17 7.98 -40.79 20.28
C VAL A 17 6.60 -40.75 19.60
N GLY A 18 5.66 -41.62 20.01
CA GLY A 18 4.29 -41.61 19.48
C GLY A 18 3.44 -40.41 19.92
N VAL A 19 3.69 -39.86 21.12
CA VAL A 19 2.92 -38.72 21.65
C VAL A 19 3.46 -37.37 21.17
N PHE A 20 4.74 -37.29 20.79
CA PHE A 20 5.34 -36.06 20.23
C PHE A 20 5.12 -35.89 18.72
N LEU A 21 4.74 -36.95 17.99
CA LEU A 21 4.44 -36.87 16.56
C LEU A 21 2.95 -36.61 16.25
N SER A 22 2.06 -36.67 17.25
CA SER A 22 0.63 -36.33 17.07
C SER A 22 0.29 -34.86 17.37
N GLN A 23 1.26 -34.04 17.79
CA GLN A 23 1.06 -32.62 18.14
C GLN A 23 1.68 -31.62 17.15
N CYS A 24 2.24 -32.06 16.02
CA CYS A 24 2.84 -31.18 15.01
C CYS A 24 2.15 -31.20 13.64
N GLN A 25 0.86 -31.57 13.58
CA GLN A 25 0.10 -31.58 12.31
C GLN A 25 -1.35 -31.10 12.47
N GLN A 26 -1.60 -30.13 13.35
CA GLN A 26 -2.96 -29.65 13.62
C GLN A 26 -3.24 -28.22 13.18
N ASP A 27 -2.61 -27.74 12.08
CA ASP A 27 -2.90 -26.39 11.53
C ASP A 27 -3.34 -26.36 10.06
N GLU A 28 -3.60 -27.49 9.39
CA GLU A 28 -4.09 -27.45 7.99
C GLU A 28 -5.37 -28.24 7.70
N ASN A 29 -6.01 -28.83 8.71
CA ASN A 29 -7.30 -29.52 8.54
C ASN A 29 -8.33 -29.11 9.60
N GLU A 30 -8.51 -27.81 9.84
CA GLU A 30 -9.78 -27.35 10.42
C GLU A 30 -10.89 -27.74 9.45
N ALA A 31 -11.75 -28.67 9.88
CA ALA A 31 -12.84 -29.17 9.07
C ALA A 31 -13.67 -27.99 8.50
N PRO A 32 -14.07 -28.04 7.21
CA PRO A 32 -14.81 -26.95 6.54
C PRO A 32 -16.02 -26.43 7.33
N ASP A 33 -16.63 -27.31 8.14
CA ASP A 33 -17.78 -27.03 8.99
C ASP A 33 -17.48 -26.07 10.16
N ILE A 34 -16.25 -26.06 10.70
CA ILE A 34 -15.89 -25.18 11.83
C ILE A 34 -15.72 -23.74 11.34
N LYS A 35 -14.98 -23.53 10.25
CA LYS A 35 -14.80 -22.20 9.64
C LYS A 35 -16.12 -21.57 9.22
N LYS A 36 -17.02 -22.36 8.61
CA LYS A 36 -18.35 -21.89 8.22
C LYS A 36 -19.21 -21.50 9.42
N ARG A 37 -19.14 -22.25 10.53
CA ARG A 37 -19.86 -21.91 11.78
C ARG A 37 -19.33 -20.62 12.42
N GLU A 38 -18.01 -20.44 12.47
CA GLU A 38 -17.39 -19.22 13.01
C GLU A 38 -17.71 -17.99 12.16
N GLN A 39 -17.69 -18.11 10.83
CA GLN A 39 -18.14 -17.04 9.93
C GLN A 39 -19.61 -16.67 10.18
N ASN A 40 -20.51 -17.66 10.24
CA ASN A 40 -21.93 -17.42 10.52
C ASN A 40 -22.15 -16.71 11.86
N LYS A 41 -21.36 -17.04 12.88
CA LYS A 41 -21.42 -16.40 14.20
C LYS A 41 -20.98 -14.94 14.13
N ALA A 42 -19.89 -14.63 13.43
CA ALA A 42 -19.40 -13.26 13.26
C ALA A 42 -20.42 -12.39 12.50
N VAL A 43 -20.98 -12.91 11.40
CA VAL A 43 -22.02 -12.23 10.62
C VAL A 43 -23.27 -11.97 11.47
N THR A 44 -23.72 -12.96 12.25
CA THR A 44 -24.88 -12.81 13.14
C THR A 44 -24.63 -11.74 14.21
N ALA A 45 -23.42 -11.68 14.78
CA ALA A 45 -23.05 -10.68 15.77
C ALA A 45 -23.02 -9.26 15.17
N ALA A 46 -22.42 -9.10 13.99
CA ALA A 46 -22.38 -7.82 13.27
C ALA A 46 -23.79 -7.34 12.91
N LYS A 47 -24.65 -8.24 12.40
CA LYS A 47 -26.06 -7.96 12.11
C LYS A 47 -26.82 -7.45 13.32
N LYS A 48 -26.76 -8.21 14.42
CA LYS A 48 -27.44 -7.83 15.67
C LYS A 48 -26.92 -6.48 16.19
N TRP A 49 -25.62 -6.23 16.10
CA TRP A 49 -25.06 -4.95 16.52
C TRP A 49 -25.58 -3.80 15.65
N PHE A 50 -25.58 -3.97 14.33
CA PHE A 50 -26.03 -2.96 13.36
C PHE A 50 -27.51 -2.61 13.52
N GLU A 51 -28.36 -3.61 13.70
CA GLU A 51 -29.79 -3.42 13.94
C GLU A 51 -30.07 -2.65 15.25
N ASN A 52 -29.19 -2.77 16.25
CA ASN A 52 -29.30 -2.07 17.53
C ASN A 52 -28.65 -0.68 17.52
N SER A 53 -27.68 -0.41 16.64
CA SER A 53 -26.91 0.83 16.66
C SER A 53 -27.65 2.04 16.08
N ARG A 54 -28.75 1.83 15.33
CA ARG A 54 -29.56 2.90 14.70
C ARG A 54 -28.71 3.89 13.86
N LEU A 55 -27.79 3.37 13.06
CA LEU A 55 -26.93 4.21 12.22
C LEU A 55 -27.73 4.77 11.03
N GLU A 56 -27.55 6.07 10.77
CA GLU A 56 -28.15 6.78 9.64
C GLU A 56 -27.14 6.87 8.47
N LEU A 57 -26.87 5.73 7.84
CA LEU A 57 -26.03 5.67 6.65
C LEU A 57 -26.86 6.00 5.41
N GLU A 58 -26.38 6.92 4.58
CA GLU A 58 -27.10 7.36 3.39
C GLU A 58 -27.26 6.27 2.34
N ALA A 59 -26.28 5.38 2.22
CA ALA A 59 -26.35 4.21 1.34
C ALA A 59 -27.62 3.37 1.58
N LEU A 60 -28.14 3.35 2.81
CA LEU A 60 -29.35 2.61 3.17
C LEU A 60 -30.62 3.20 2.52
N ALA A 61 -30.66 4.49 2.24
CA ALA A 61 -31.79 5.12 1.54
C ALA A 61 -31.95 4.59 0.10
N PHE A 62 -30.85 4.11 -0.49
CA PHE A 62 -30.78 3.58 -1.85
C PHE A 62 -30.71 2.06 -1.90
N THR A 63 -30.73 1.42 -0.73
CA THR A 63 -30.69 -0.02 -0.58
C THR A 63 -32.11 -0.59 -0.60
N GLU A 64 -32.33 -1.64 -1.39
CA GLU A 64 -33.54 -2.46 -1.35
C GLU A 64 -33.40 -3.57 -0.30
N THR A 65 -32.24 -4.23 -0.23
CA THR A 65 -31.98 -5.29 0.75
C THR A 65 -30.51 -5.31 1.17
N ILE A 66 -30.26 -5.51 2.46
CA ILE A 66 -28.92 -5.78 3.01
C ILE A 66 -28.71 -7.30 2.97
N ASP A 67 -27.77 -7.76 2.14
CA ASP A 67 -27.59 -9.17 1.82
C ASP A 67 -26.63 -9.87 2.80
N TRP A 68 -27.12 -10.09 4.02
CA TRP A 68 -26.36 -10.75 5.09
C TRP A 68 -25.95 -12.20 4.76
N ASP A 69 -26.66 -12.88 3.86
CA ASP A 69 -26.38 -14.27 3.49
C ASP A 69 -25.14 -14.38 2.60
N ASN A 70 -24.80 -13.30 1.87
CA ASN A 70 -23.58 -13.18 1.07
C ASN A 70 -22.50 -12.33 1.74
N ALA A 71 -22.54 -12.20 3.08
CA ALA A 71 -21.52 -11.48 3.82
C ALA A 71 -20.13 -12.16 3.68
N ILE A 72 -19.11 -11.34 3.46
CA ILE A 72 -17.72 -11.75 3.29
C ILE A 72 -16.97 -11.47 4.60
N VAL A 73 -16.49 -12.52 5.26
CA VAL A 73 -15.69 -12.40 6.48
C VAL A 73 -14.21 -12.59 6.12
N THR A 74 -13.39 -11.59 6.43
CA THR A 74 -11.94 -11.63 6.15
C THR A 74 -11.14 -11.29 7.40
N ASP A 75 -10.16 -12.12 7.73
CA ASP A 75 -9.18 -11.82 8.76
C ASP A 75 -7.95 -11.15 8.11
N GLY A 76 -7.54 -9.99 8.62
CA GLY A 76 -6.41 -9.24 8.06
C GLY A 76 -5.69 -8.37 9.08
N GLU A 77 -4.80 -7.51 8.61
CA GLU A 77 -3.86 -6.76 9.47
C GLU A 77 -4.53 -5.77 10.44
N LYS A 78 -5.78 -5.36 10.18
CA LYS A 78 -6.55 -4.47 11.06
C LYS A 78 -7.57 -5.24 11.90
N GLY A 79 -7.48 -6.57 11.93
CA GLY A 79 -8.44 -7.45 12.57
C GLY A 79 -9.46 -8.03 11.59
N ARG A 80 -10.52 -8.60 12.15
CA ARG A 80 -11.60 -9.21 11.37
C ARG A 80 -12.48 -8.14 10.75
N THR A 81 -12.77 -8.28 9.46
CA THR A 81 -13.77 -7.48 8.74
C THR A 81 -14.95 -8.33 8.31
N ILE A 82 -16.12 -7.73 8.32
CA ILE A 82 -17.34 -8.29 7.74
C ILE A 82 -17.83 -7.29 6.69
N GLU A 83 -17.86 -7.71 5.43
CA GLU A 83 -18.42 -6.92 4.34
C GLU A 83 -19.76 -7.50 3.93
N VAL A 84 -20.79 -6.67 3.85
CA VAL A 84 -22.17 -7.10 3.57
C VAL A 84 -22.65 -6.41 2.31
N PRO A 85 -22.86 -7.15 1.21
CA PRO A 85 -23.37 -6.58 -0.03
C PRO A 85 -24.70 -5.87 0.17
N LEU A 86 -24.85 -4.73 -0.51
CA LEU A 86 -26.11 -3.99 -0.59
C LEU A 86 -26.74 -4.24 -1.96
N LEU A 87 -27.94 -4.81 -1.97
CA LEU A 87 -28.78 -4.87 -3.15
C LEU A 87 -29.45 -3.51 -3.30
N LEU A 88 -28.98 -2.73 -4.28
CA LEU A 88 -29.44 -1.38 -4.51
C LEU A 88 -30.77 -1.37 -5.26
N LYS A 89 -31.56 -0.32 -5.05
CA LYS A 89 -32.76 -0.05 -5.85
C LYS A 89 -32.40 0.02 -7.34
N PRO A 90 -33.32 -0.35 -8.25
CA PRO A 90 -33.05 -0.31 -9.69
C PRO A 90 -32.56 1.07 -10.16
N ASN A 91 -31.62 1.08 -11.11
CA ASN A 91 -31.02 2.28 -11.69
C ASN A 91 -30.29 3.17 -10.67
N THR A 92 -29.73 2.57 -9.61
CA THR A 92 -28.87 3.30 -8.67
C THR A 92 -27.49 3.54 -9.29
N THR A 93 -27.09 4.81 -9.46
CA THR A 93 -25.75 5.18 -9.96
C THR A 93 -25.16 6.32 -9.14
N THR A 94 -23.85 6.51 -9.27
CA THR A 94 -23.06 7.52 -8.54
C THR A 94 -22.29 8.39 -9.52
N ASN A 95 -22.01 9.64 -9.15
CA ASN A 95 -21.20 10.57 -9.95
C ASN A 95 -19.70 10.41 -9.78
N VAL A 96 -19.22 9.32 -9.17
CA VAL A 96 -17.78 9.04 -9.17
C VAL A 96 -17.26 9.08 -10.62
N VAL A 97 -18.11 8.72 -11.59
CA VAL A 97 -17.87 8.97 -13.01
C VAL A 97 -19.17 9.40 -13.68
N THR A 98 -19.11 10.35 -14.61
CA THR A 98 -20.28 10.77 -15.43
C THR A 98 -20.57 9.83 -16.59
N ASP A 99 -19.76 8.78 -16.75
CA ASP A 99 -19.87 7.80 -17.81
C ASP A 99 -20.89 6.71 -17.44
N ALA A 100 -22.00 6.70 -18.18
CA ALA A 100 -23.13 5.78 -17.97
C ALA A 100 -22.79 4.29 -18.14
N ALA A 101 -21.63 3.94 -18.71
CA ALA A 101 -21.17 2.56 -18.79
C ALA A 101 -20.72 2.01 -17.43
N TYR A 102 -20.45 2.88 -16.45
CA TYR A 102 -20.11 2.45 -15.10
C TYR A 102 -21.34 1.99 -14.33
N LYS A 103 -21.20 0.84 -13.67
CA LYS A 103 -22.18 0.30 -12.72
C LYS A 103 -21.70 0.54 -11.30
N THR A 104 -22.65 0.79 -10.40
CA THR A 104 -22.38 1.00 -8.97
C THR A 104 -22.77 -0.25 -8.18
N TYR A 105 -21.92 -0.62 -7.24
CA TYR A 105 -22.14 -1.66 -6.25
C TYR A 105 -21.74 -1.11 -4.88
N MET A 106 -22.48 -1.45 -3.82
CA MET A 106 -22.15 -0.99 -2.46
C MET A 106 -22.06 -2.16 -1.50
N ARG A 107 -21.31 -1.96 -0.41
CA ARG A 107 -21.19 -2.89 0.71
C ARG A 107 -21.07 -2.12 2.01
N LEU A 108 -21.73 -2.59 3.05
CA LEU A 108 -21.38 -2.20 4.42
C LEU A 108 -20.09 -2.90 4.82
N LEU A 109 -19.16 -2.18 5.42
CA LEU A 109 -17.94 -2.72 6.00
C LEU A 109 -17.99 -2.52 7.51
N PHE A 110 -17.90 -3.63 8.24
CA PHE A 110 -17.73 -3.67 9.68
C PHE A 110 -16.30 -4.05 10.00
N VAL A 111 -15.60 -3.18 10.73
CA VAL A 111 -14.25 -3.46 11.25
C VAL A 111 -14.36 -3.62 12.75
N GLN A 112 -14.08 -4.81 13.24
CA GLN A 112 -14.15 -5.13 14.67
C GLN A 112 -12.87 -4.68 15.37
N ASP A 113 -12.98 -3.88 16.43
CA ASP A 113 -11.83 -3.54 17.28
C ASP A 113 -11.59 -4.56 18.41
N ALA A 114 -10.54 -4.32 19.21
CA ALA A 114 -10.14 -5.21 20.31
C ALA A 114 -11.19 -5.35 21.42
N GLU A 115 -12.14 -4.41 21.51
CA GLU A 115 -13.23 -4.41 22.50
C GLU A 115 -14.52 -5.02 21.92
N ASN A 116 -14.47 -5.57 20.71
CA ASN A 116 -15.62 -6.07 19.94
C ASN A 116 -16.65 -4.99 19.59
N VAL A 117 -16.22 -3.73 19.51
CA VAL A 117 -17.03 -2.64 18.97
C VAL A 117 -16.77 -2.55 17.47
N TYR A 118 -17.85 -2.37 16.69
CA TYR A 118 -17.74 -2.24 15.24
C TYR A 118 -17.59 -0.79 14.83
N LYS A 119 -16.60 -0.52 13.98
CA LYS A 119 -16.57 0.68 13.13
C LYS A 119 -17.24 0.34 11.80
N VAL A 120 -18.15 1.19 11.36
CA VAL A 120 -18.94 0.97 10.15
C VAL A 120 -18.56 1.97 9.07
N TYR A 121 -18.43 1.45 7.86
CA TYR A 121 -18.17 2.19 6.65
C TYR A 121 -19.11 1.72 5.54
N ASP A 122 -19.30 2.57 4.54
CA ASP A 122 -19.87 2.18 3.25
C ASP A 122 -18.76 2.13 2.20
N ILE A 123 -18.64 1.02 1.47
CA ILE A 123 -17.72 0.86 0.35
C ILE A 123 -18.52 0.89 -0.94
N ILE A 124 -18.17 1.81 -1.83
CA ILE A 124 -18.79 2.00 -3.14
C ILE A 124 -17.79 1.58 -4.21
N TYR A 125 -18.15 0.57 -4.99
CA TYR A 125 -17.42 0.12 -6.17
C TYR A 125 -18.11 0.63 -7.42
N THR A 126 -17.38 1.32 -8.28
CA THR A 126 -17.88 1.84 -9.56
C THR A 126 -17.03 1.29 -10.69
N THR A 127 -17.55 0.38 -11.50
CA THR A 127 -16.77 -0.30 -12.57
C THR A 127 -17.57 -0.51 -13.86
N LYS A 128 -16.87 -0.53 -15.01
CA LYS A 128 -17.41 -0.97 -16.32
C LYS A 128 -17.34 -2.49 -16.50
N GLY A 129 -16.65 -3.19 -15.60
CA GLY A 129 -16.41 -4.62 -15.70
C GLY A 129 -17.71 -5.40 -15.55
N ASN A 130 -18.23 -5.96 -16.65
CA ASN A 130 -19.43 -6.79 -16.61
C ASN A 130 -19.29 -8.07 -15.78
N ALA A 131 -18.06 -8.48 -15.47
CA ALA A 131 -17.74 -9.64 -14.65
C ALA A 131 -17.55 -9.29 -13.16
N PHE A 132 -17.82 -8.05 -12.74
CA PHE A 132 -17.76 -7.70 -11.32
C PHE A 132 -18.90 -8.38 -10.57
N ASP A 133 -18.52 -9.19 -9.59
CA ASP A 133 -19.44 -9.87 -8.69
C ASP A 133 -19.29 -9.25 -7.29
N ASN A 134 -20.36 -8.59 -6.83
CA ASN A 134 -20.39 -7.94 -5.53
C ASN A 134 -20.36 -8.95 -4.37
N ASN A 135 -20.51 -10.24 -4.63
CA ASN A 135 -20.47 -11.31 -3.63
C ASN A 135 -19.15 -12.09 -3.67
N ASN A 136 -18.23 -11.74 -4.57
CA ASN A 136 -16.95 -12.46 -4.69
C ASN A 136 -16.06 -12.21 -3.45
N PRO A 137 -15.71 -13.25 -2.67
CA PRO A 137 -14.85 -13.09 -1.49
C PRO A 137 -13.40 -12.74 -1.85
N GLY A 138 -12.98 -13.00 -3.08
CA GLY A 138 -11.68 -12.56 -3.62
C GLY A 138 -11.62 -11.05 -3.93
N GLN A 139 -12.74 -10.33 -3.80
CA GLN A 139 -12.81 -8.89 -3.77
C GLN A 139 -13.29 -8.50 -2.37
N ASN A 140 -12.41 -7.96 -1.54
CA ASN A 140 -12.72 -7.53 -0.18
C ASN A 140 -11.83 -6.34 0.21
N PHE A 141 -11.99 -5.84 1.42
CA PHE A 141 -11.28 -4.69 1.96
C PHE A 141 -9.76 -4.88 1.89
N TYR A 142 -9.26 -6.03 2.33
CA TYR A 142 -7.83 -6.35 2.34
C TYR A 142 -7.28 -6.75 0.96
N HIS A 143 -8.14 -7.20 0.05
CA HIS A 143 -7.74 -7.73 -1.24
C HIS A 143 -8.65 -7.24 -2.37
N ILE A 144 -8.11 -6.34 -3.19
CA ILE A 144 -8.77 -5.92 -4.43
C ILE A 144 -8.44 -6.93 -5.52
N TYR A 145 -9.47 -7.42 -6.21
CA TYR A 145 -9.34 -8.40 -7.27
C TYR A 145 -8.43 -7.86 -8.39
N SER A 146 -7.46 -8.66 -8.84
CA SER A 146 -6.42 -8.25 -9.81
C SER A 146 -6.94 -7.89 -11.20
N ARG A 147 -8.21 -8.09 -11.49
CA ARG A 147 -8.86 -7.63 -12.74
C ARG A 147 -9.85 -6.49 -12.52
N TYR A 148 -9.98 -6.00 -11.29
CA TYR A 148 -10.83 -4.87 -10.99
C TYR A 148 -10.27 -3.61 -11.65
N SER A 149 -11.08 -2.95 -12.45
CA SER A 149 -10.76 -1.64 -13.02
C SER A 149 -11.95 -0.72 -12.84
N GLY A 150 -11.76 0.42 -12.20
CA GLY A 150 -12.84 1.32 -11.80
C GLY A 150 -12.46 2.14 -10.58
N TYR A 151 -13.44 2.55 -9.80
CA TYR A 151 -13.25 3.41 -8.64
C TYR A 151 -13.73 2.73 -7.38
N ILE A 152 -13.02 2.93 -6.27
CA ILE A 152 -13.46 2.50 -4.94
C ILE A 152 -13.52 3.73 -4.06
N THR A 153 -14.69 4.00 -3.49
CA THR A 153 -14.93 5.10 -2.54
C THR A 153 -15.36 4.51 -1.21
N ILE A 154 -14.88 5.07 -0.10
CA ILE A 154 -15.22 4.63 1.25
C ILE A 154 -15.72 5.82 2.05
N GLN A 155 -16.88 5.66 2.66
CA GLN A 155 -17.52 6.63 3.54
C GLN A 155 -17.55 6.11 4.97
N ASP A 156 -17.36 6.99 5.96
CA ASP A 156 -17.52 6.62 7.37
C ASP A 156 -18.98 6.66 7.83
N SER A 157 -19.23 6.31 9.09
CA SER A 157 -20.57 6.29 9.67
C SER A 157 -21.25 7.66 9.79
N LYS A 158 -20.57 8.75 9.40
CA LYS A 158 -21.11 10.10 9.29
C LYS A 158 -21.27 10.52 7.82
N ASN A 159 -21.24 9.55 6.91
CA ASN A 159 -21.31 9.71 5.46
C ASN A 159 -20.19 10.58 4.86
N LYS A 160 -19.08 10.76 5.59
CA LYS A 160 -17.93 11.50 5.08
C LYS A 160 -17.07 10.57 4.24
N ILE A 161 -16.78 10.97 3.01
CA ILE A 161 -15.78 10.28 2.17
C ILE A 161 -14.41 10.36 2.85
N ILE A 162 -13.87 9.20 3.22
CA ILE A 162 -12.55 9.06 3.84
C ILE A 162 -11.51 8.49 2.86
N TYR A 163 -11.96 7.91 1.74
CA TYR A 163 -11.09 7.45 0.64
C TYR A 163 -11.86 7.43 -0.67
N SER A 164 -11.18 7.76 -1.77
CA SER A 164 -11.67 7.51 -3.13
C SER A 164 -10.47 7.33 -4.05
N GLY A 165 -10.44 6.22 -4.79
CA GLY A 165 -9.30 5.85 -5.63
C GLY A 165 -9.72 5.20 -6.94
N GLU A 166 -8.97 5.49 -8.00
CA GLU A 166 -9.02 4.80 -9.29
C GLU A 166 -8.11 3.58 -9.24
N PHE A 167 -8.61 2.48 -9.79
CA PHE A 167 -7.93 1.20 -9.88
C PHE A 167 -7.90 0.73 -11.33
N VAL A 168 -6.77 0.16 -11.72
CA VAL A 168 -6.60 -0.57 -12.98
C VAL A 168 -5.94 -1.91 -12.66
N ASN A 169 -6.60 -3.01 -13.03
CA ASN A 169 -6.14 -4.37 -12.76
C ASN A 169 -5.81 -4.61 -11.28
N GLY A 170 -6.72 -4.19 -10.40
CA GLY A 170 -6.65 -4.36 -8.95
C GLY A 170 -5.64 -3.47 -8.25
N MET A 171 -4.93 -2.62 -9.00
CA MET A 171 -3.91 -1.73 -8.44
C MET A 171 -4.38 -0.29 -8.48
N VAL A 172 -4.13 0.46 -7.40
CA VAL A 172 -4.46 1.89 -7.33
C VAL A 172 -3.58 2.66 -8.31
N THR A 173 -4.18 3.39 -9.24
CA THR A 173 -3.48 4.20 -10.24
C THR A 173 -3.57 5.70 -9.97
N ALA A 174 -4.62 6.14 -9.30
CA ALA A 174 -4.81 7.52 -8.86
C ALA A 174 -5.74 7.55 -7.64
N LEU A 175 -5.68 8.64 -6.87
CA LEU A 175 -6.76 8.95 -5.94
C LEU A 175 -7.78 9.82 -6.68
N HIS A 176 -9.04 9.46 -6.57
CA HIS A 176 -10.14 10.12 -7.25
C HIS A 176 -10.68 11.22 -6.36
N ASN A 177 -10.89 12.44 -6.90
CA ASN A 177 -11.83 13.47 -6.43
C ASN A 177 -11.65 14.76 -7.26
N LEU A 178 -12.40 14.87 -8.38
CA LEU A 178 -12.60 15.98 -9.33
C LEU A 178 -12.01 15.79 -10.75
N SER A 179 -12.85 16.15 -11.73
CA SER A 179 -12.54 16.33 -13.15
C SER A 179 -11.37 17.31 -13.34
N ARG A 180 -10.47 17.01 -14.27
CA ARG A 180 -9.36 17.88 -14.67
C ARG A 180 -9.80 19.13 -15.46
N GLU A 181 -11.05 19.22 -15.89
CA GLU A 181 -11.44 20.13 -17.00
C GLU A 181 -12.67 21.01 -16.77
N SER A 182 -13.34 20.99 -15.60
CA SER A 182 -14.49 21.88 -15.37
C SER A 182 -14.04 23.26 -14.89
N ASN A 183 -13.69 24.14 -15.83
CA ASN A 183 -13.91 25.57 -15.68
C ASN A 183 -15.42 25.78 -15.55
N GLU A 184 -15.94 26.22 -14.40
CA GLU A 184 -17.16 27.05 -14.31
C GLU A 184 -17.50 27.46 -12.86
N THR A 185 -17.81 28.75 -12.71
CA THR A 185 -18.38 29.59 -11.63
C THR A 185 -18.97 28.94 -10.36
N SER A 186 -18.76 29.61 -9.21
CA SER A 186 -19.42 29.45 -7.90
C SER A 186 -20.80 28.81 -7.88
N ARG A 187 -20.89 27.60 -7.31
CA ARG A 187 -22.17 26.92 -7.03
C ARG A 187 -22.08 26.06 -5.77
N LEU A 188 -23.20 25.89 -5.08
CA LEU A 188 -23.41 24.81 -4.11
C LEU A 188 -23.23 23.49 -4.88
N PHE A 189 -22.14 22.76 -4.63
CA PHE A 189 -21.84 21.52 -5.33
C PHE A 189 -22.03 20.31 -4.42
N CYS A 190 -22.74 19.32 -4.94
CA CYS A 190 -22.90 18.05 -4.29
C CYS A 190 -21.69 17.15 -4.59
N ARG A 191 -20.87 16.83 -3.57
CA ARG A 191 -19.68 15.98 -3.78
C ARG A 191 -20.03 14.59 -4.27
N TYR A 192 -21.16 14.07 -3.81
CA TYR A 192 -21.65 12.77 -4.21
C TYR A 192 -23.18 12.79 -4.32
N TRP A 193 -23.68 12.55 -5.53
CA TRP A 193 -25.11 12.35 -5.77
C TRP A 193 -25.32 10.90 -6.17
N VAL A 194 -26.38 10.34 -5.60
CA VAL A 194 -26.93 9.05 -6.00
C VAL A 194 -28.17 9.32 -6.82
N TYR A 195 -28.19 8.78 -8.03
CA TYR A 195 -29.39 8.74 -8.84
C TYR A 195 -30.15 7.47 -8.51
N VAL A 196 -31.45 7.56 -8.28
CA VAL A 196 -32.37 6.41 -8.25
C VAL A 196 -33.51 6.72 -9.21
N GLY A 197 -33.46 6.14 -10.41
CA GLY A 197 -34.38 6.52 -11.49
C GLY A 197 -34.22 8.02 -11.85
N PRO A 198 -35.31 8.82 -11.91
CA PRO A 198 -35.22 10.25 -12.23
C PRO A 198 -34.85 11.13 -11.01
N THR A 199 -34.76 10.55 -9.81
CA THR A 199 -34.52 11.30 -8.57
C THR A 199 -33.03 11.36 -8.25
N VAL A 200 -32.55 12.55 -7.94
CA VAL A 200 -31.19 12.79 -7.45
C VAL A 200 -31.23 13.13 -5.97
N THR A 201 -30.40 12.48 -5.16
CA THR A 201 -30.22 12.82 -3.75
C THR A 201 -28.75 13.12 -3.49
N CYS A 202 -28.49 14.24 -2.80
CA CYS A 202 -27.15 14.68 -2.48
C CYS A 202 -26.78 14.28 -1.05
N SER A 203 -25.64 13.59 -0.88
CA SER A 203 -25.12 13.21 0.44
C SER A 203 -24.40 14.34 1.17
N SER A 204 -23.68 15.19 0.43
CA SER A 204 -22.78 16.16 1.04
C SER A 204 -22.74 17.43 0.20
N TRP A 205 -23.46 18.44 0.70
CA TRP A 205 -23.35 19.81 0.22
C TRP A 205 -22.11 20.45 0.83
N VAL A 206 -21.16 20.85 -0.02
CA VAL A 206 -19.98 21.60 0.43
C VAL A 206 -19.96 22.96 -0.24
N TRP A 207 -19.65 23.98 0.55
CA TRP A 207 -19.43 25.35 0.10
C TRP A 207 -17.98 25.51 -0.34
N GLU A 208 -17.73 25.96 -1.56
CA GLU A 208 -16.40 26.40 -2.00
C GLU A 208 -16.46 27.89 -2.40
N PRO A 209 -15.70 28.79 -1.75
CA PRO A 209 -15.66 30.20 -2.12
C PRO A 209 -14.83 30.43 -3.40
N ASP A 210 -15.26 31.38 -4.24
CA ASP A 210 -14.68 31.69 -5.56
C ASP A 210 -13.19 32.07 -5.57
N TYR A 211 -12.65 32.52 -4.44
CA TYR A 211 -11.22 32.79 -4.30
C TYR A 211 -10.78 32.39 -2.90
N GLY A 212 -10.38 31.13 -2.74
CA GLY A 212 -9.89 30.57 -1.48
C GLY A 212 -8.79 29.54 -1.69
N SER A 213 -7.55 30.03 -1.78
CA SER A 213 -6.31 29.36 -1.33
C SER A 213 -6.13 27.86 -1.58
N GLY A 214 -5.23 27.54 -2.52
CA GLY A 214 -4.33 26.38 -2.37
C GLY A 214 -4.76 25.09 -3.05
N TYR A 215 -4.90 25.12 -4.38
CA TYR A 215 -5.04 23.99 -5.32
C TYR A 215 -4.12 22.78 -5.08
N ASN A 216 -4.45 21.89 -4.14
CA ASN A 216 -3.49 20.92 -3.63
C ASN A 216 -3.25 19.70 -4.54
N TRP A 217 -2.33 19.75 -5.50
CA TRP A 217 -1.83 18.60 -6.31
C TRP A 217 -1.05 17.51 -5.53
N GLY A 218 -1.39 17.28 -4.26
CA GLY A 218 -1.35 15.94 -3.70
C GLY A 218 -2.69 15.25 -3.98
N PRO A 219 -2.90 13.98 -3.62
CA PRO A 219 -4.25 13.45 -3.58
C PRO A 219 -5.14 14.34 -2.68
N PRO A 220 -6.24 14.93 -3.21
CA PRO A 220 -7.16 15.73 -2.41
C PRO A 220 -7.90 14.79 -1.43
N GLY A 221 -7.53 14.85 -0.16
CA GLY A 221 -8.09 13.98 0.89
C GLY A 221 -7.24 13.82 2.15
N LEU A 222 -5.96 14.21 2.11
CA LEU A 222 -5.04 14.11 3.25
C LEU A 222 -4.76 15.44 3.96
N SER A 223 -5.60 16.48 3.79
CA SER A 223 -5.50 17.70 4.61
C SER A 223 -6.29 17.52 5.90
N GLY A 224 -5.63 16.87 6.84
CA GLY A 224 -6.12 16.56 8.17
C GLY A 224 -5.31 15.39 8.65
N SER A 225 -4.79 15.46 9.87
CA SER A 225 -4.27 14.28 10.56
C SER A 225 -5.34 13.20 10.50
N ILE A 226 -5.18 12.27 9.54
CA ILE A 226 -5.92 11.03 9.44
C ILE A 226 -5.83 10.39 10.83
N PRO A 227 -6.93 10.30 11.59
CA PRO A 227 -6.90 9.62 12.88
C PRO A 227 -6.70 8.13 12.57
N GLY A 228 -5.44 7.68 12.52
CA GLY A 228 -5.02 6.29 12.31
C GLY A 228 -5.95 5.46 11.43
N ILE A 229 -6.33 5.95 10.24
CA ILE A 229 -7.44 5.35 9.51
C ILE A 229 -7.06 3.93 9.08
N TYR A 230 -8.00 3.04 9.31
CA TYR A 230 -8.03 1.60 9.13
C TYR A 230 -7.86 1.13 7.68
N PHE A 231 -7.15 1.86 6.80
CA PHE A 231 -6.97 1.37 5.45
C PHE A 231 -5.98 0.20 5.44
N PRO A 232 -6.29 -0.87 4.68
CA PRO A 232 -5.33 -1.92 4.43
C PRO A 232 -4.20 -1.36 3.58
N SER A 233 -2.99 -1.88 3.76
CA SER A 233 -1.86 -1.52 2.92
C SER A 233 -2.18 -1.87 1.45
N PHE A 234 -2.59 -0.88 0.66
CA PHE A 234 -2.84 -1.11 -0.75
C PHE A 234 -1.51 -1.46 -1.43
N LYS A 235 -1.51 -2.56 -2.19
CA LYS A 235 -0.39 -2.91 -3.06
C LYS A 235 -0.34 -1.89 -4.20
N LEU A 236 0.59 -0.94 -4.11
CA LEU A 236 0.85 0.02 -5.15
C LEU A 236 1.51 -0.71 -6.33
N ASP A 237 0.95 -0.56 -7.52
CA ASP A 237 1.59 -1.03 -8.75
C ASP A 237 2.97 -0.39 -8.90
N PRO A 238 4.06 -1.13 -9.15
CA PRO A 238 5.36 -0.55 -9.49
C PRO A 238 5.30 0.51 -10.59
N CYS A 239 4.41 0.37 -11.59
CA CYS A 239 4.27 1.34 -12.67
C CYS A 239 3.43 2.56 -12.29
N GLY A 240 2.32 2.39 -11.57
CA GLY A 240 1.58 3.49 -10.94
C GLY A 240 2.45 4.29 -9.97
N ALA A 241 3.29 3.61 -9.20
CA ALA A 241 4.27 4.19 -8.31
C ALA A 241 5.29 5.02 -9.10
N ALA A 242 5.85 4.49 -10.19
CA ALA A 242 6.78 5.20 -11.05
C ALA A 242 6.18 6.46 -11.70
N LYS A 243 4.90 6.40 -12.13
CA LYS A 243 4.16 7.57 -12.62
C LYS A 243 4.02 8.65 -11.54
N THR A 244 3.71 8.23 -10.31
CA THR A 244 3.59 9.15 -9.16
C THR A 244 4.92 9.81 -8.84
N THR A 245 5.99 9.01 -8.72
CA THR A 245 7.37 9.47 -8.49
C THR A 245 7.85 10.42 -9.58
N THR A 246 7.54 10.13 -10.84
CA THR A 246 7.79 11.03 -11.98
C THR A 246 7.10 12.38 -11.79
N GLY A 247 5.80 12.36 -11.47
CA GLY A 247 5.03 13.58 -11.21
C GLY A 247 5.60 14.41 -10.06
N ILE A 248 6.07 13.77 -8.98
CA ILE A 248 6.75 14.43 -7.86
C ILE A 248 8.05 15.09 -8.34
N SER A 249 8.86 14.38 -9.12
CA SER A 249 10.17 14.87 -9.55
C SER A 249 10.14 16.08 -10.49
N GLY A 250 9.02 16.28 -11.19
CA GLY A 250 8.80 17.45 -12.03
C GLY A 250 8.41 18.72 -11.27
N LYS A 251 8.13 18.63 -9.96
CA LYS A 251 7.67 19.79 -9.17
C LYS A 251 8.84 20.68 -8.75
N ALA A 252 8.61 21.99 -8.74
CA ALA A 252 9.61 22.98 -8.34
C ALA A 252 10.22 22.72 -6.96
N GLY A 253 9.41 22.29 -5.98
CA GLY A 253 9.91 21.95 -4.64
C GLY A 253 10.80 20.70 -4.62
N PHE A 254 10.61 19.74 -5.53
CA PHE A 254 11.54 18.60 -5.66
C PHE A 254 12.85 19.08 -6.29
N LEU A 255 12.76 19.83 -7.41
CA LEU A 255 13.93 20.32 -8.14
C LEU A 255 14.82 21.22 -7.28
N LYS A 256 14.21 22.11 -6.48
CA LYS A 256 14.93 22.93 -5.52
C LYS A 256 15.61 22.07 -4.43
N ALA A 257 14.91 21.10 -3.84
CA ALA A 257 15.52 20.24 -2.81
C ALA A 257 16.72 19.45 -3.37
N LYS A 258 16.58 18.92 -4.59
CA LYS A 258 17.67 18.25 -5.30
C LYS A 258 18.85 19.19 -5.53
N ALA A 259 18.60 20.41 -6.03
CA ALA A 259 19.64 21.40 -6.24
C ALA A 259 20.36 21.78 -4.95
N ASP A 260 19.62 22.03 -3.86
CA ASP A 260 20.17 22.40 -2.56
C ASP A 260 21.06 21.29 -2.00
N ILE A 261 20.62 20.03 -2.04
CA ILE A 261 21.42 18.87 -1.59
C ILE A 261 22.66 18.70 -2.45
N MET A 262 22.54 18.79 -3.78
CA MET A 262 23.69 18.66 -4.68
C MET A 262 24.71 19.77 -4.47
N GLN A 263 24.27 21.00 -4.17
CA GLN A 263 25.15 22.10 -3.80
C GLN A 263 25.86 21.83 -2.46
N ALA A 264 25.12 21.37 -1.45
CA ALA A 264 25.67 21.07 -0.13
C ALA A 264 26.68 19.90 -0.15
N SER A 265 26.49 18.93 -1.06
CA SER A 265 27.33 17.73 -1.19
C SER A 265 28.81 18.00 -1.47
N ALA A 266 29.17 19.23 -1.86
CA ALA A 266 30.55 19.66 -2.05
C ALA A 266 31.42 19.53 -0.78
N ASP A 267 30.82 19.44 0.41
CA ASP A 267 31.53 19.21 1.67
C ASP A 267 31.89 17.74 1.94
N GLY A 268 31.53 16.83 1.04
CA GLY A 268 31.80 15.40 1.16
C GLY A 268 30.93 14.66 2.18
N LYS A 269 29.81 15.27 2.61
CA LYS A 269 28.86 14.66 3.57
C LYS A 269 27.53 14.31 2.91
N GLU A 270 26.78 13.45 3.59
CA GLU A 270 25.37 13.21 3.29
C GLU A 270 24.52 14.35 3.84
N HIS A 271 23.57 14.79 3.04
CA HIS A 271 22.59 15.81 3.36
C HIS A 271 21.22 15.25 3.06
N SER A 272 20.21 15.63 3.84
CA SER A 272 18.84 15.22 3.58
C SER A 272 17.85 16.37 3.66
N ILE A 273 16.82 16.28 2.83
CA ILE A 273 15.63 17.13 2.91
C ILE A 273 14.40 16.22 2.91
N THR A 274 13.51 16.44 3.87
CA THR A 274 12.18 15.81 3.86
C THR A 274 11.24 16.65 3.01
N LEU A 275 10.55 16.01 2.08
CA LEU A 275 9.51 16.61 1.25
C LEU A 275 8.15 16.43 1.93
N GLY A 276 7.39 17.53 2.00
CA GLY A 276 6.02 17.55 2.47
C GLY A 276 5.05 17.97 1.38
N ASN A 277 3.78 17.58 1.53
CA ASN A 277 2.69 18.14 0.74
C ASN A 277 2.27 19.48 1.36
N GLY A 278 2.52 20.58 0.66
CA GLY A 278 2.09 21.93 1.04
C GLY A 278 0.62 22.19 0.73
N ALA A 279 0.18 23.44 0.75
CA ALA A 279 -1.05 23.85 0.08
C ALA A 279 -0.79 23.98 -1.42
N GLY A 280 -1.79 23.87 -2.28
CA GLY A 280 -1.54 24.16 -3.69
C GLY A 280 -0.74 23.10 -4.46
N GLY A 281 -0.42 21.96 -3.85
CA GLY A 281 0.25 20.83 -4.51
C GLY A 281 1.73 21.05 -4.65
N ALA A 282 2.15 22.25 -4.24
CA ALA A 282 3.51 22.62 -4.00
C ALA A 282 4.09 21.66 -2.97
N LEU A 283 5.30 21.20 -3.24
CA LEU A 283 6.06 20.47 -2.26
C LEU A 283 6.69 21.47 -1.32
N THR A 284 6.49 21.26 -0.02
CA THR A 284 7.27 21.94 1.02
C THR A 284 8.54 21.14 1.29
N GLN A 285 9.52 21.81 1.88
CA GLN A 285 10.80 21.22 2.26
C GLN A 285 11.02 21.49 3.73
N ALA A 286 11.35 20.45 4.49
CA ALA A 286 11.91 20.64 5.81
C ALA A 286 13.29 21.33 5.70
N PRO A 287 13.78 21.97 6.78
CA PRO A 287 15.18 22.37 6.86
C PRO A 287 16.10 21.19 6.50
N MET A 288 17.21 21.47 5.81
CA MET A 288 18.19 20.45 5.45
C MET A 288 18.89 19.95 6.71
N ASN A 289 19.06 18.63 6.80
CA ASN A 289 19.92 18.01 7.80
C ASN A 289 21.27 17.70 7.17
N ASN A 290 22.34 17.95 7.93
CA ASN A 290 23.71 17.63 7.54
C ASN A 290 24.17 16.42 8.37
N GLY A 291 24.64 15.39 7.68
CA GLY A 291 25.06 14.12 8.27
C GLY A 291 26.57 13.95 8.33
N GLY A 292 26.98 12.69 8.48
CA GLY A 292 28.33 12.25 8.24
C GLY A 292 28.52 11.77 6.80
N THR A 293 29.53 10.93 6.56
CA THR A 293 29.80 10.36 5.24
C THR A 293 28.88 9.21 4.87
N ASN A 294 28.24 8.55 5.86
CA ASN A 294 27.43 7.35 5.69
C ASN A 294 26.15 7.39 6.55
N GLY A 295 25.60 8.58 6.78
CA GLY A 295 24.35 8.69 7.51
C GLY A 295 23.91 10.13 7.75
N VAL A 296 22.62 10.38 7.54
CA VAL A 296 21.97 11.67 7.78
C VAL A 296 20.58 11.49 8.37
N ALA A 297 20.19 12.37 9.29
CA ALA A 297 18.87 12.34 9.92
C ALA A 297 17.77 12.81 8.96
N VAL A 298 16.53 12.32 9.14
CA VAL A 298 15.35 12.72 8.36
C VAL A 298 14.32 13.42 9.26
N ASN A 299 13.77 14.55 8.81
CA ASN A 299 12.76 15.34 9.51
C ASN A 299 11.36 14.71 9.42
N GLN A 300 11.18 13.59 10.14
CA GLN A 300 9.98 12.74 10.11
C GLN A 300 8.66 13.45 10.44
N ASN A 301 8.71 14.50 11.27
CA ASN A 301 7.53 15.21 11.77
C ASN A 301 7.20 16.46 10.96
N TRP A 302 7.83 16.67 9.81
CA TRP A 302 7.53 17.81 8.95
C TRP A 302 6.06 17.76 8.48
N PRO A 303 5.30 18.87 8.53
CA PRO A 303 3.91 18.88 8.09
C PRO A 303 3.74 18.36 6.65
N GLY A 304 2.89 17.35 6.50
CA GLY A 304 2.64 16.71 5.21
C GLY A 304 3.78 15.82 4.69
N ALA A 305 4.77 15.47 5.52
CA ALA A 305 5.91 14.62 5.13
C ALA A 305 5.45 13.32 4.45
N PHE A 306 6.00 13.08 3.25
CA PHE A 306 5.72 11.87 2.47
C PHE A 306 6.97 11.25 1.82
N ALA A 307 8.08 11.98 1.74
CA ALA A 307 9.31 11.45 1.17
C ALA A 307 10.57 12.07 1.80
N ALA A 308 11.67 11.31 1.77
CA ALA A 308 13.01 11.78 2.07
C ALA A 308 13.79 11.91 0.77
N MET A 309 14.73 12.83 0.71
CA MET A 309 15.74 12.90 -0.33
C MET A 309 17.11 13.06 0.33
N HIS A 310 18.10 12.28 -0.07
CA HIS A 310 19.49 12.46 0.36
C HIS A 310 20.50 12.15 -0.75
N ASN A 311 21.75 12.57 -0.56
CA ASN A 311 22.86 12.24 -1.45
C ASN A 311 23.80 11.19 -0.86
N HIS A 312 24.50 10.47 -1.72
CA HIS A 312 25.69 9.69 -1.38
C HIS A 312 26.94 10.41 -1.89
N PRO A 313 27.73 11.08 -1.04
CA PRO A 313 28.87 11.91 -1.48
C PRO A 313 29.98 11.10 -2.15
N ASN A 314 30.09 9.80 -1.82
CA ASN A 314 31.11 8.90 -2.38
C ASN A 314 30.66 8.20 -3.67
N ASN A 315 29.56 8.63 -4.29
CA ASN A 315 28.97 8.02 -5.48
C ASN A 315 28.68 6.51 -5.33
N THR A 316 28.40 6.06 -4.11
CA THR A 316 27.99 4.69 -3.81
C THR A 316 26.56 4.44 -4.26
N PRO A 317 26.18 3.21 -4.63
CA PRO A 317 24.79 2.88 -4.94
C PRO A 317 23.92 3.06 -3.69
N LEU A 318 22.59 2.97 -3.88
CA LEU A 318 21.68 2.78 -2.74
C LEU A 318 22.12 1.56 -1.92
N SER A 319 21.97 1.67 -0.61
CA SER A 319 22.41 0.71 0.39
C SER A 319 21.23 -0.03 1.00
N SER A 320 21.52 -1.13 1.68
CA SER A 320 20.59 -1.80 2.60
C SER A 320 20.12 -0.86 3.72
N GLY A 321 21.01 0.01 4.23
CA GLY A 321 20.66 1.08 5.16
C GLY A 321 19.51 1.97 4.66
N ASP A 322 19.54 2.36 3.39
CA ASP A 322 18.47 3.16 2.77
C ASP A 322 17.14 2.41 2.73
N ILE A 323 17.18 1.10 2.49
CA ILE A 323 15.99 0.23 2.42
C ILE A 323 15.38 0.06 3.82
N TYR A 324 16.18 -0.28 4.83
CA TYR A 324 15.70 -0.37 6.20
C TYR A 324 15.19 0.98 6.72
N ALA A 325 15.84 2.08 6.36
CA ALA A 325 15.39 3.43 6.68
C ALA A 325 14.03 3.73 6.04
N ALA A 326 13.84 3.42 4.75
CA ALA A 326 12.56 3.61 4.05
C ALA A 326 11.41 2.86 4.74
N VAL A 327 11.62 1.58 5.10
CA VAL A 327 10.62 0.78 5.82
C VAL A 327 10.34 1.34 7.22
N THR A 328 11.38 1.79 7.92
CA THR A 328 11.25 2.40 9.26
C THR A 328 10.46 3.70 9.20
N LEU A 329 10.76 4.57 8.24
CA LEU A 329 10.07 5.84 8.03
C LEU A 329 8.58 5.59 7.71
N ASN A 330 8.29 4.66 6.79
CA ASN A 330 6.91 4.31 6.47
C ASN A 330 6.16 3.68 7.66
N THR A 331 6.84 2.86 8.46
CA THR A 331 6.25 2.23 9.65
C THR A 331 5.83 3.26 10.70
N LYS A 332 6.63 4.33 10.88
CA LYS A 332 6.33 5.42 11.81
C LYS A 332 5.29 6.40 11.26
N ASN A 333 5.31 6.63 9.95
CA ASN A 333 4.37 7.47 9.25
C ASN A 333 4.03 6.82 7.91
N SER A 334 2.83 6.25 7.78
CA SER A 334 2.41 5.52 6.58
C SER A 334 2.36 6.38 5.31
N ASN A 335 2.34 7.71 5.44
CA ASN A 335 2.44 8.63 4.31
C ASN A 335 3.86 8.67 3.72
N PHE A 336 4.87 8.22 4.47
CA PHE A 336 6.27 8.25 4.08
C PHE A 336 6.62 7.10 3.15
N THR A 337 6.21 7.18 1.89
CA THR A 337 6.27 6.05 0.95
C THR A 337 7.55 5.98 0.13
N THR A 338 8.31 7.09 0.04
CA THR A 338 9.41 7.21 -0.91
C THR A 338 10.68 7.76 -0.27
N SER A 339 11.82 7.15 -0.56
CA SER A 339 13.16 7.72 -0.31
C SER A 339 13.86 7.94 -1.65
N PHE A 340 14.29 9.15 -1.94
CA PHE A 340 15.05 9.53 -3.12
C PHE A 340 16.55 9.57 -2.81
N ILE A 341 17.36 8.97 -3.67
CA ILE A 341 18.81 8.86 -3.49
C ILE A 341 19.50 9.53 -4.68
N LEU A 342 20.35 10.50 -4.39
CA LEU A 342 21.16 11.24 -5.36
C LEU A 342 22.60 10.71 -5.33
N THR A 343 23.08 10.11 -6.40
CA THR A 343 24.42 9.49 -6.42
C THR A 343 24.99 9.42 -7.83
N GLY A 344 26.26 9.81 -8.02
CA GLY A 344 26.94 9.69 -9.32
C GLY A 344 26.27 10.44 -10.47
N GLY A 345 25.55 11.54 -10.18
CA GLY A 345 24.74 12.26 -11.16
C GLY A 345 23.41 11.58 -11.52
N GLU A 346 23.14 10.41 -10.95
CA GLU A 346 21.91 9.66 -11.13
C GLU A 346 20.93 9.94 -9.97
N THR A 347 19.65 9.60 -10.19
CA THR A 347 18.62 9.69 -9.16
C THR A 347 17.84 8.39 -9.12
N TYR A 348 17.79 7.81 -7.93
CA TYR A 348 17.05 6.60 -7.63
C TYR A 348 15.93 6.89 -6.64
N ALA A 349 14.96 5.99 -6.57
CA ALA A 349 13.95 6.01 -5.52
C ALA A 349 13.70 4.60 -4.97
N ILE A 350 13.54 4.51 -3.65
CA ILE A 350 13.02 3.35 -2.95
C ILE A 350 11.57 3.68 -2.63
N VAL A 351 10.64 2.88 -3.16
CA VAL A 351 9.20 3.08 -2.92
C VAL A 351 8.62 1.87 -2.20
N ILE A 352 8.00 2.10 -1.05
CA ILE A 352 7.24 1.09 -0.33
C ILE A 352 5.91 0.89 -1.04
N THR A 353 5.81 -0.18 -1.83
CA THR A 353 4.62 -0.52 -2.61
C THR A 353 3.67 -1.44 -1.85
N ASN A 354 4.15 -2.16 -0.84
CA ASN A 354 3.29 -2.91 0.08
C ASN A 354 3.96 -2.91 1.47
N LEU A 355 3.42 -2.13 2.42
CA LEU A 355 4.00 -1.98 3.75
C LEU A 355 4.01 -3.30 4.54
N THR A 356 2.97 -4.11 4.42
CA THR A 356 2.87 -5.38 5.15
C THR A 356 3.96 -6.35 4.69
N ALA A 357 4.14 -6.47 3.38
CA ALA A 357 5.23 -7.25 2.81
C ALA A 357 6.61 -6.67 3.15
N ALA A 358 6.76 -5.34 3.16
CA ALA A 358 8.01 -4.68 3.55
C ALA A 358 8.38 -4.96 5.01
N LYS A 359 7.40 -4.90 5.92
CA LYS A 359 7.57 -5.27 7.33
C LYS A 359 7.93 -6.75 7.48
N ALA A 360 7.24 -7.62 6.75
CA ALA A 360 7.53 -9.05 6.77
C ALA A 360 8.95 -9.34 6.27
N PHE A 361 9.38 -8.66 5.20
CA PHE A 361 10.73 -8.79 4.65
C PHE A 361 11.80 -8.36 5.66
N VAL A 362 11.68 -7.16 6.27
CA VAL A 362 12.69 -6.71 7.26
C VAL A 362 12.65 -7.51 8.55
N ALA A 363 11.51 -8.13 8.90
CA ALA A 363 11.41 -9.03 10.04
C ALA A 363 12.05 -10.40 9.76
N ALA A 364 11.89 -10.94 8.55
CA ALA A 364 12.52 -12.19 8.12
C ALA A 364 14.02 -12.02 7.88
N TYR A 365 14.44 -10.84 7.43
CA TYR A 365 15.82 -10.49 7.12
C TYR A 365 16.23 -9.24 7.91
N PRO A 366 16.42 -9.34 9.23
CA PRO A 366 16.84 -8.21 10.05
C PRO A 366 18.22 -7.71 9.62
N ALA A 367 18.45 -6.41 9.76
CA ALA A 367 19.72 -5.78 9.41
C ALA A 367 20.87 -6.37 10.22
N ASP A 368 21.98 -6.69 9.56
CA ASP A 368 23.24 -6.95 10.21
C ASP A 368 23.91 -5.63 10.61
N ILE A 369 24.14 -5.47 11.90
CA ILE A 369 24.76 -4.29 12.51
C ILE A 369 26.25 -4.45 12.79
N SER A 370 26.80 -5.64 12.50
CA SER A 370 28.19 -6.03 12.76
C SER A 370 29.21 -5.72 11.65
N PRO A 371 28.86 -5.46 10.37
CA PRO A 371 29.87 -5.20 9.35
C PRO A 371 30.48 -3.81 9.48
N VAL A 372 31.56 -3.56 8.73
CA VAL A 372 32.30 -2.27 8.74
C VAL A 372 31.40 -1.08 8.38
N TYR A 373 30.33 -1.31 7.60
CA TYR A 373 29.36 -0.29 7.20
C TYR A 373 27.92 -0.75 7.53
N PRO A 374 27.48 -0.61 8.80
CA PRO A 374 26.13 -0.99 9.20
C PRO A 374 25.12 0.14 8.89
N PRO A 375 23.83 -0.19 8.66
CA PRO A 375 23.27 -1.54 8.61
C PRO A 375 23.51 -2.19 7.23
N GLU A 376 23.75 -3.50 7.21
CA GLU A 376 23.81 -4.32 5.99
C GLU A 376 22.67 -5.35 5.95
N PHE A 377 22.38 -5.90 4.77
CA PHE A 377 21.57 -7.11 4.65
C PHE A 377 22.22 -8.30 5.35
N PRO A 378 21.44 -9.23 5.94
CA PRO A 378 22.00 -10.46 6.46
C PRO A 378 22.64 -11.26 5.33
N GLN A 379 23.65 -12.09 5.67
CA GLN A 379 24.49 -12.81 4.71
C GLN A 379 23.69 -13.52 3.60
N VAL A 380 22.55 -14.13 3.93
CA VAL A 380 21.68 -14.82 2.96
C VAL A 380 21.18 -13.92 1.83
N ILE A 381 20.81 -12.67 2.13
CA ILE A 381 20.37 -11.70 1.14
C ILE A 381 21.58 -11.08 0.44
N PHE A 382 22.64 -10.80 1.19
CA PHE A 382 23.88 -10.28 0.63
C PHE A 382 24.47 -11.22 -0.44
N ASP A 383 24.52 -12.53 -0.17
CA ASP A 383 25.02 -13.54 -1.10
C ASP A 383 24.19 -13.62 -2.38
N GLN A 384 22.86 -13.49 -2.28
CA GLN A 384 21.97 -13.43 -3.45
C GLN A 384 22.30 -12.22 -4.32
N ILE A 385 22.57 -11.06 -3.71
CA ILE A 385 22.97 -9.84 -4.43
C ILE A 385 24.36 -10.02 -5.07
N GLN A 386 25.33 -10.60 -4.35
CA GLN A 386 26.67 -10.86 -4.88
C GLN A 386 26.65 -11.83 -6.06
N ALA A 387 25.77 -12.84 -6.04
CA ALA A 387 25.62 -13.77 -7.17
C ALA A 387 25.18 -13.08 -8.47
N LEU A 388 24.46 -11.95 -8.37
CA LEU A 388 24.01 -11.16 -9.52
C LEU A 388 25.05 -10.15 -10.00
N LYS A 389 26.13 -9.92 -9.24
CA LYS A 389 27.21 -8.98 -9.59
C LYS A 389 27.86 -9.31 -10.93
N GLY A 390 28.13 -10.59 -11.19
CA GLY A 390 28.69 -11.05 -12.47
C GLY A 390 27.74 -10.89 -13.66
N LYS A 391 26.45 -10.62 -13.42
CA LYS A 391 25.42 -10.46 -14.46
C LYS A 391 25.13 -8.99 -14.77
N PHE A 392 25.06 -8.15 -13.73
CA PHE A 392 24.71 -6.74 -13.89
C PHE A 392 25.91 -5.79 -13.84
N GLY A 393 27.08 -6.27 -13.43
CA GLY A 393 28.30 -5.47 -13.29
C GLY A 393 28.37 -4.71 -11.97
N GLU A 394 29.41 -3.89 -11.83
CA GLU A 394 29.75 -3.18 -10.59
C GLU A 394 29.25 -1.73 -10.51
N SER A 395 28.67 -1.21 -11.59
CA SER A 395 28.14 0.16 -11.63
C SER A 395 26.98 0.35 -10.65
N ASN A 396 26.66 1.61 -10.32
CA ASN A 396 25.52 1.93 -9.46
C ASN A 396 24.21 1.33 -10.00
N GLU A 397 23.99 1.42 -11.31
CA GLU A 397 22.86 0.78 -11.97
C GLU A 397 22.90 -0.75 -11.85
N GLY A 398 24.07 -1.36 -12.08
CA GLY A 398 24.24 -2.81 -12.01
C GLY A 398 23.94 -3.37 -10.62
N ARG A 399 24.50 -2.73 -9.58
CA ARG A 399 24.24 -3.07 -8.17
C ARG A 399 22.78 -2.85 -7.80
N THR A 400 22.18 -1.74 -8.25
CA THR A 400 20.74 -1.47 -8.05
C THR A 400 19.85 -2.55 -8.67
N LYS A 401 20.17 -3.02 -9.89
CA LYS A 401 19.45 -4.14 -10.53
C LYS A 401 19.57 -5.43 -9.72
N GLY A 402 20.75 -5.70 -9.16
CA GLY A 402 20.99 -6.84 -8.27
C GLY A 402 20.07 -6.79 -7.04
N ILE A 403 20.06 -5.66 -6.33
CA ILE A 403 19.21 -5.45 -5.16
C ILE A 403 17.72 -5.56 -5.52
N ALA A 404 17.29 -4.90 -6.60
CA ALA A 404 15.90 -4.93 -7.04
C ALA A 404 15.41 -6.35 -7.36
N THR A 405 16.25 -7.15 -8.03
CA THR A 405 15.93 -8.55 -8.35
C THR A 405 15.72 -9.38 -7.10
N VAL A 406 16.59 -9.24 -6.10
CA VAL A 406 16.49 -9.97 -4.82
C VAL A 406 15.27 -9.53 -4.01
N LEU A 407 14.98 -8.23 -3.96
CA LEU A 407 13.77 -7.69 -3.33
C LEU A 407 12.49 -8.25 -3.97
N ASP A 408 12.47 -8.37 -5.29
CA ASP A 408 11.35 -8.92 -6.05
C ASP A 408 11.17 -10.43 -5.81
N GLN A 409 12.25 -11.20 -5.84
CA GLN A 409 12.25 -12.65 -5.58
C GLN A 409 11.73 -12.98 -4.17
N ASN A 410 11.96 -12.08 -3.22
CA ASN A 410 11.49 -12.22 -1.84
C ASN A 410 10.11 -11.57 -1.60
N ASN A 411 9.41 -11.11 -2.64
CA ASN A 411 8.13 -10.40 -2.54
C ASN A 411 8.15 -9.30 -1.46
N SER A 412 9.22 -8.51 -1.44
CA SER A 412 9.51 -7.61 -0.31
C SER A 412 8.51 -6.46 -0.15
N GLY A 413 7.66 -6.18 -1.14
CA GLY A 413 6.80 -4.98 -1.10
C GLY A 413 7.58 -3.67 -1.25
N ILE A 414 8.81 -3.74 -1.74
CA ILE A 414 9.71 -2.60 -1.98
C ILE A 414 10.08 -2.59 -3.46
N THR A 415 9.86 -1.45 -4.12
CA THR A 415 10.21 -1.25 -5.53
C THR A 415 11.32 -0.22 -5.65
N LEU A 416 12.42 -0.60 -6.31
CA LEU A 416 13.47 0.35 -6.69
C LEU A 416 13.14 0.99 -8.04
N MET A 417 13.43 2.27 -8.20
CA MET A 417 13.21 3.03 -9.42
C MET A 417 14.43 3.83 -9.80
N LYS A 418 14.61 4.07 -11.11
CA LYS A 418 15.66 4.93 -11.67
C LYS A 418 15.01 6.06 -12.48
N GLN A 419 15.49 7.28 -12.29
CA GLN A 419 15.15 8.42 -13.13
C GLN A 419 15.96 8.36 -14.44
N ASP A 420 15.29 8.47 -15.58
CA ASP A 420 15.93 8.61 -16.89
C ASP A 420 16.27 10.08 -17.21
N SER A 421 16.91 10.30 -18.36
CA SER A 421 17.34 11.64 -18.79
C SER A 421 16.18 12.61 -19.08
N SER A 422 14.96 12.12 -19.25
CA SER A 422 13.76 12.96 -19.39
C SER A 422 13.16 13.38 -18.05
N GLY A 423 13.73 12.90 -16.95
CA GLY A 423 13.20 13.09 -15.60
C GLY A 423 12.13 12.07 -15.22
N LYS A 424 11.80 11.10 -16.08
CA LYS A 424 10.82 10.06 -15.82
C LYS A 424 11.43 8.95 -14.97
N PHE A 425 10.74 8.55 -13.92
CA PHE A 425 11.08 7.37 -13.14
C PHE A 425 10.51 6.12 -13.79
N ASN A 426 11.32 5.08 -13.85
CA ASN A 426 10.92 3.75 -14.29
C ASN A 426 11.29 2.74 -13.19
N PRO A 427 10.44 1.74 -12.90
CA PRO A 427 10.78 0.70 -11.94
C PRO A 427 11.93 -0.14 -12.48
N VAL A 428 12.86 -0.51 -11.60
CA VAL A 428 13.95 -1.43 -11.91
C VAL A 428 13.41 -2.86 -11.74
N LYS A 429 12.49 -3.25 -12.62
CA LYS A 429 11.90 -4.59 -12.65
C LYS A 429 12.69 -5.47 -13.60
N ILE A 430 13.20 -6.60 -13.12
CA ILE A 430 13.99 -7.54 -13.92
C ILE A 430 13.23 -8.84 -14.09
N ARG A 431 13.10 -9.30 -15.34
CA ARG A 431 12.64 -10.65 -15.68
C ARG A 431 13.85 -11.56 -15.84
N GLU A 432 13.93 -12.58 -15.02
CA GLU A 432 14.84 -13.71 -15.25
C GLU A 432 14.17 -14.68 -16.23
N THR A 433 14.91 -15.12 -17.25
CA THR A 433 14.48 -16.17 -18.18
C THR A 433 15.54 -17.26 -18.22
N ILE A 434 15.12 -18.52 -18.07
CA ILE A 434 16.00 -19.67 -18.21
C ILE A 434 15.98 -20.08 -19.68
N ASN A 435 17.15 -19.99 -20.32
CA ASN A 435 17.35 -20.39 -21.71
C ASN A 435 17.37 -21.92 -21.82
N THR A 436 17.26 -22.44 -23.05
CA THR A 436 17.24 -23.89 -23.32
C THR A 436 18.52 -24.62 -22.90
N ASP A 437 19.64 -23.92 -22.79
CA ASP A 437 20.93 -24.43 -22.31
C ASP A 437 21.09 -24.35 -20.77
N GLY A 438 20.04 -23.94 -20.05
CA GLY A 438 20.04 -23.74 -18.60
C GLY A 438 20.68 -22.42 -18.15
N SER A 439 21.22 -21.61 -19.06
CA SER A 439 21.74 -20.29 -18.72
C SER A 439 20.60 -19.31 -18.40
N LYS A 440 20.87 -18.35 -17.52
CA LYS A 440 19.91 -17.30 -17.14
C LYS A 440 20.18 -16.02 -17.92
N SER A 441 19.14 -15.47 -18.55
CA SER A 441 19.13 -14.13 -19.14
C SER A 441 18.24 -13.20 -18.29
N TYR A 442 18.57 -11.91 -18.31
CA TYR A 442 17.89 -10.90 -17.50
C TYR A 442 17.50 -9.71 -18.38
N SER A 443 16.23 -9.33 -18.36
CA SER A 443 15.73 -8.19 -19.12
C SER A 443 14.89 -7.26 -18.26
N LEU A 444 14.96 -5.95 -18.53
CA LEU A 444 14.09 -4.97 -17.88
C LEU A 444 12.65 -5.16 -18.34
N ILE A 445 11.71 -5.09 -17.41
CA ILE A 445 10.27 -5.09 -17.69
C ILE A 445 9.83 -3.62 -17.77
N PRO A 446 9.47 -3.10 -18.95
CA PRO A 446 8.98 -1.74 -19.06
C PRO A 446 7.58 -1.62 -18.42
N CYS A 447 7.24 -0.40 -18.02
CA CYS A 447 5.86 -0.04 -17.78
C CYS A 447 5.14 0.14 -19.11
N ASN A 448 4.12 -0.68 -19.34
CA ASN A 448 3.27 -0.61 -20.53
C ASN A 448 2.08 0.32 -20.31
#